data_AF-A0A5C3KD83-F1
#
_entry.id   AF-A0A5C3KD83-F1
#
_cell.length_a   1.000
_cell.length_b   1.000
_cell.length_c   1.000
_cell.angle_alpha   90.00
_cell.angle_beta   90.00
_cell.angle_gamma   90.00
#
_symmetry.space_group_name_H-M   'P 1'
#
loop_
_entity.id
_entity.type
_entity.pdbx_description
1 polymer ?
#
loop_
_entity_poly.entity_id
_entity_poly.type
_entity_poly.pdbx_seq_one_letter_code
_entity_poly.pdbx_strand_id
1 'polypeptide(L)'
;QKRLFSKEAFINSIVSWVVADDQSLNVIESQYLREIFLMLRSELKDKDIPHRSQIRDRVIETWGAHVEHLKGHIKVSFFVYYLMAFVNQIGWINMDNASNNHRFMVLLAIELEGRDIEFDSDERQIR
;
A
#
# COMPACT_ATOMS: atom_id res chain seq x y z
N GLN A 1 1.15 25.29 15.27
CA GLN A 1 2.50 25.81 15.62
C GLN A 1 2.98 26.68 14.46
N LYS A 2 3.46 27.91 14.70
CA LYS A 2 3.94 28.78 13.63
C LYS A 2 5.29 28.26 13.12
N ARG A 3 5.35 27.78 11.88
CA ARG A 3 6.60 27.29 11.26
C ARG A 3 7.56 28.47 11.10
N LEU A 4 8.83 28.26 11.45
CA LEU A 4 9.87 29.27 11.20
C LEU A 4 10.02 29.48 9.70
N PHE A 5 10.29 30.73 9.31
CA PHE A 5 10.46 31.07 7.92
C PHE A 5 11.82 30.54 7.42
N SER A 6 11.79 29.79 6.31
CA SER A 6 12.92 29.53 5.44
C SER A 6 12.42 29.59 4.00
N LYS A 7 13.31 29.84 3.03
CA LYS A 7 12.92 29.89 1.60
C LYS A 7 12.28 28.58 1.15
N GLU A 8 12.86 27.45 1.57
CA GLU A 8 12.33 26.13 1.28
C GLU A 8 10.96 25.90 1.94
N ALA A 9 10.80 26.29 3.21
CA ALA A 9 9.51 26.17 3.90
C ALA A 9 8.44 27.04 3.25
N PHE A 10 8.80 28.23 2.74
CA PHE A 10 7.92 29.11 1.99
C PHE A 10 7.47 28.47 0.67
N ILE A 11 8.42 27.98 -0.14
CA ILE A 11 8.12 27.29 -1.41
C ILE A 11 7.23 26.06 -1.15
N ASN A 12 7.59 25.21 -0.18
CA ASN A 12 6.80 24.04 0.16
C ASN A 12 5.38 24.42 0.62
N SER A 13 5.23 25.54 1.34
CA SER A 13 3.90 26.02 1.76
C SER A 13 3.05 26.49 0.57
N ILE A 14 3.66 27.17 -0.41
CA ILE A 14 2.98 27.55 -1.66
C ILE A 14 2.54 26.30 -2.43
N VAL A 15 3.44 25.31 -2.57
CA VAL A 15 3.12 24.05 -3.26
C VAL A 15 1.97 23.33 -2.57
N SER A 16 2.00 23.20 -1.23
CA SER A 16 0.92 22.59 -0.47
C SER A 16 -0.39 23.32 -0.65
N TRP A 17 -0.38 24.65 -0.62
CA TRP A 17 -1.57 25.48 -0.85
C TRP A 17 -2.15 25.27 -2.26
N VAL A 18 -1.30 25.30 -3.29
CA VAL A 18 -1.71 25.07 -4.68
C VAL A 18 -2.37 23.70 -4.86
N VAL A 19 -1.78 22.65 -4.28
CA VAL A 19 -2.29 21.28 -4.41
C VAL A 19 -3.55 21.05 -3.57
N ALA A 20 -3.59 21.57 -2.33
CA ALA A 20 -4.71 21.33 -1.43
C ALA A 20 -5.98 22.09 -1.85
N ASP A 21 -5.82 23.31 -2.36
CA ASP A 21 -6.94 24.20 -2.68
C ASP A 21 -7.17 24.35 -4.20
N ASP A 22 -6.61 23.44 -5.01
CA ASP A 22 -6.72 23.41 -6.49
C ASP A 22 -6.49 24.79 -7.13
N GLN A 23 -5.46 25.50 -6.65
CA GLN A 23 -5.20 26.85 -7.13
C GLN A 23 -4.57 26.80 -8.52
N SER A 24 -4.99 27.74 -9.37
CA SER A 24 -4.32 27.93 -10.65
C SER A 24 -2.85 28.29 -10.44
N LEU A 25 -1.94 27.60 -11.13
CA LEU A 25 -0.51 27.95 -11.13
C LEU A 25 -0.25 29.39 -11.56
N ASN A 26 -1.15 29.98 -12.36
CA ASN A 26 -1.03 31.37 -12.80
C ASN A 26 -1.22 32.37 -11.66
N VAL A 27 -1.87 32.00 -10.55
CA VAL A 27 -2.02 32.88 -9.38
C VAL A 27 -0.68 33.32 -8.82
N ILE A 28 0.35 32.48 -8.92
CA ILE A 28 1.71 32.81 -8.47
C ILE A 28 2.40 33.87 -9.32
N GLU A 29 1.95 34.09 -10.56
CA GLU A 29 2.43 35.18 -11.41
C GLU A 29 1.68 36.50 -11.16
N SER A 30 0.66 36.51 -10.28
CA SER A 30 -0.04 37.74 -9.90
C SER A 30 0.90 38.69 -9.18
N GLN A 31 1.08 39.88 -9.76
CA GLN A 31 1.88 40.93 -9.17
C GLN A 31 1.37 41.33 -7.79
N TYR A 32 0.04 41.41 -7.60
CA TYR A 32 -0.56 41.73 -6.30
C TYR A 32 -0.22 40.71 -5.21
N LEU A 33 -0.20 39.42 -5.56
CA LEU A 33 0.14 38.38 -4.59
C LEU A 33 1.63 38.44 -4.23
N ARG A 34 2.49 38.70 -5.21
CA ARG A 34 3.93 38.89 -5.00
C ARG A 34 4.20 40.08 -4.09
N GLU A 35 3.51 41.21 -4.31
CA GLU A 35 3.59 42.39 -3.45
C GLU A 35 3.14 42.09 -2.02
N ILE A 36 2.08 41.31 -1.83
CA ILE A 36 1.67 40.84 -0.50
C ILE A 36 2.80 40.05 0.16
N PHE A 37 3.45 39.12 -0.55
CA PHE A 37 4.56 38.34 0.02
C PHE A 37 5.76 39.22 0.39
N LEU A 38 6.13 40.18 -0.47
CA LEU A 38 7.23 41.11 -0.21
C LEU A 38 6.91 42.08 0.93
N MET A 39 5.65 42.51 1.07
CA MET A 39 5.18 43.34 2.18
C MET A 39 5.26 42.59 3.52
N LEU A 40 4.99 41.29 3.52
CA LEU A 40 5.00 40.48 4.74
C LEU A 40 6.42 40.05 5.17
N ARG A 41 7.41 40.10 4.26
CA ARG A 41 8.80 39.71 4.53
C ARG A 41 9.82 40.58 3.80
N SER A 42 10.43 41.51 4.55
CA SER A 42 11.44 42.43 4.06
C SER A 42 12.71 41.76 3.51
N GLU A 43 13.08 40.59 4.00
CA GLU A 43 14.26 39.85 3.50
C GLU A 43 13.98 39.09 2.19
N LEU A 44 12.70 38.92 1.84
CA LEU A 44 12.28 38.20 0.63
C LEU A 44 12.51 39.09 -0.58
N LYS A 45 13.12 38.54 -1.62
CA LYS A 45 13.24 39.20 -2.93
C LYS A 45 12.30 38.53 -3.91
N ASP A 46 11.88 39.24 -4.95
CA ASP A 46 10.97 38.67 -5.96
C ASP A 46 11.52 37.38 -6.59
N LYS A 47 12.84 37.31 -6.82
CA LYS A 47 13.54 36.10 -7.29
C LYS A 47 13.46 34.88 -6.34
N ASP A 48 13.13 35.12 -5.07
CA ASP A 48 12.95 34.05 -4.07
C ASP A 48 11.52 33.53 -4.07
N ILE A 49 10.58 34.22 -4.75
CA ILE A 49 9.22 33.76 -4.98
C ILE A 49 9.24 32.84 -6.22
N PRO A 50 8.80 31.59 -6.09
CA PRO A 50 8.82 30.66 -7.21
C PRO A 50 7.92 31.15 -8.35
N HIS A 51 8.31 30.91 -9.59
CA HIS A 51 7.43 31.05 -10.75
C HIS A 51 6.59 29.78 -10.95
N ARG A 52 5.55 29.88 -11.78
CA ARG A 52 4.63 28.78 -12.09
C ARG A 52 5.34 27.51 -12.58
N SER A 53 6.43 27.66 -13.34
CA SER A 53 7.23 26.53 -13.83
C SER A 53 7.90 25.80 -12.67
N GLN A 54 8.48 26.54 -11.73
CA GLN A 54 9.13 25.99 -10.55
C GLN A 54 8.11 25.28 -9.64
N ILE A 55 6.92 25.86 -9.46
CA ILE A 55 5.83 25.20 -8.73
C ILE A 55 5.39 23.92 -9.43
N ARG A 56 5.15 23.96 -10.75
CA ARG A 56 4.77 22.78 -11.54
C ARG A 56 5.80 21.66 -11.39
N ASP A 57 7.08 21.97 -11.55
CA ASP A 57 8.14 20.97 -11.49
C ASP A 57 8.23 20.35 -10.09
N ARG A 58 8.05 21.17 -9.04
CA ARG A 58 8.01 20.71 -7.64
C ARG A 58 6.77 19.87 -7.32
N VAL A 59 5.62 20.19 -7.91
CA VAL A 59 4.39 19.37 -7.79
C VAL A 59 4.61 18.00 -8.44
N ILE A 60 5.19 17.95 -9.64
CA ILE A 60 5.50 16.70 -10.34
C ILE A 60 6.47 15.84 -9.52
N GLU A 61 7.53 16.44 -8.97
CA GLU A 61 8.50 15.75 -8.10
C GLU A 61 7.81 15.16 -6.85
N THR A 62 7.00 15.97 -6.17
CA THR A 62 6.29 15.56 -4.95
C THR A 62 5.27 14.45 -5.24
N TRP A 63 4.58 14.54 -6.38
CA TRP A 63 3.64 13.54 -6.86
C TRP A 63 4.35 12.24 -7.22
N GLY A 64 5.47 12.30 -7.94
CA GLY A 64 6.27 11.13 -8.29
C GLY A 64 6.69 10.33 -7.05
N ALA A 65 7.17 11.02 -6.02
CA ALA A 65 7.52 10.38 -4.74
C ALA A 65 6.30 9.73 -4.06
N HIS A 66 5.14 10.41 -4.06
CA HIS A 66 3.90 9.85 -3.51
C HIS A 66 3.42 8.62 -4.29
N VAL A 67 3.45 8.67 -5.62
CA VAL A 67 3.02 7.56 -6.48
C VAL A 67 3.90 6.33 -6.26
N GLU A 68 5.23 6.49 -6.16
CA GLU A 68 6.13 5.37 -5.87
C GLU A 68 5.86 4.76 -4.49
N HIS A 69 5.63 5.60 -3.48
CA HIS A 69 5.24 5.14 -2.15
C HIS A 69 3.90 4.37 -2.17
N LEU A 70 2.87 4.91 -2.84
CA LEU A 70 1.56 4.25 -2.98
C LEU A 70 1.65 2.93 -3.76
N LYS A 71 2.47 2.85 -4.80
CA LYS A 71 2.72 1.61 -5.54
C LYS A 71 3.23 0.49 -4.63
N GLY A 72 4.12 0.82 -3.69
CA GLY A 72 4.58 -0.13 -2.68
C GLY A 72 3.44 -0.68 -1.84
N HIS A 73 2.57 0.20 -1.33
CA HIS A 73 1.43 -0.18 -0.50
C HIS A 73 0.42 -1.06 -1.24
N ILE A 74 0.16 -0.73 -2.52
CA ILE A 74 -0.73 -1.53 -3.38
C ILE A 74 -0.15 -2.92 -3.59
N LYS A 75 1.14 -3.03 -3.93
CA LYS A 75 1.80 -4.34 -4.10
C LYS A 75 1.72 -5.22 -2.85
N VAL A 76 1.99 -4.64 -1.68
CA VAL A 76 1.88 -5.36 -0.39
C VAL A 76 0.44 -5.81 -0.16
N SER A 77 -0.54 -4.95 -0.42
CA SER A 77 -1.97 -5.28 -0.24
C SER A 77 -2.38 -6.43 -1.16
N PHE A 78 -1.96 -6.41 -2.43
CA PHE A 78 -2.17 -7.52 -3.36
C PHE A 78 -1.49 -8.80 -2.87
N PHE A 79 -0.23 -8.72 -2.42
CA PHE A 79 0.50 -9.89 -1.91
C PHE A 79 -0.21 -10.54 -0.72
N VAL A 80 -0.66 -9.74 0.25
CA VAL A 80 -1.42 -10.24 1.41
C VAL A 80 -2.74 -10.87 0.96
N TYR A 81 -3.47 -10.24 0.04
CA TYR A 81 -4.69 -10.82 -0.51
C TYR A 81 -4.44 -12.16 -1.20
N TYR A 82 -3.43 -12.25 -2.06
CA TYR A 82 -3.05 -13.50 -2.72
C TYR A 82 -2.61 -14.58 -1.73
N LEU A 83 -1.83 -14.23 -0.70
CA LEU A 83 -1.43 -15.16 0.34
C LEU A 83 -2.63 -15.68 1.13
N MET A 84 -3.57 -14.80 1.51
CA MET A 84 -4.80 -15.22 2.19
C MET A 84 -5.67 -16.11 1.29
N ALA A 85 -5.85 -15.76 0.01
CA ALA A 85 -6.59 -16.56 -0.95
C ALA A 85 -5.94 -17.94 -1.15
N PHE A 86 -4.60 -17.99 -1.24
CA PHE A 86 -3.83 -19.23 -1.35
C PHE A 86 -3.91 -20.07 -0.07
N VAL A 87 -3.78 -19.49 1.12
CA VAL A 87 -3.93 -20.20 2.39
C VAL A 87 -5.35 -20.74 2.55
N ASN A 88 -6.38 -19.96 2.15
CA ASN A 88 -7.75 -20.45 2.09
C ASN A 88 -7.88 -21.64 1.14
N GLN A 89 -7.19 -21.62 0.00
CA GLN A 89 -7.15 -22.74 -0.95
C GLN A 89 -6.41 -23.97 -0.39
N ILE A 90 -5.32 -23.78 0.36
CA ILE A 90 -4.63 -24.87 1.09
C ILE A 90 -5.49 -25.43 2.22
N GLY A 91 -6.36 -24.62 2.84
CA GLY A 91 -7.34 -25.09 3.82
C GLY A 91 -8.33 -26.12 3.24
N TRP A 92 -8.54 -26.13 1.92
CA TRP A 92 -9.24 -27.20 1.19
C TRP A 92 -8.34 -28.38 0.83
N ILE A 93 -7.03 -28.20 0.81
CA ILE A 93 -6.05 -29.27 0.61
C ILE A 93 -5.69 -29.84 1.99
N ASN A 94 -6.68 -30.41 2.71
CA ASN A 94 -6.37 -31.40 3.73
C ASN A 94 -7.47 -32.45 3.92
N MET A 95 -7.03 -33.71 3.80
CA MET A 95 -7.67 -35.00 4.16
C MET A 95 -8.85 -35.57 3.34
N ASP A 96 -9.21 -35.01 2.19
CA ASP A 96 -10.20 -35.63 1.29
C ASP A 96 -9.74 -35.82 -0.17
N ASN A 97 -8.48 -35.51 -0.51
CA ASN A 97 -7.94 -35.78 -1.86
C ASN A 97 -7.75 -37.29 -2.06
N ALA A 98 -8.87 -37.94 -2.34
CA ALA A 98 -9.15 -39.35 -2.19
C ALA A 98 -8.82 -40.16 -3.45
N SER A 99 -7.54 -40.54 -3.59
CA SER A 99 -7.19 -41.76 -4.36
C SER A 99 -6.18 -42.65 -3.64
N ASN A 100 -5.28 -42.08 -2.84
CA ASN A 100 -4.29 -42.81 -2.04
C ASN A 100 -4.77 -43.14 -0.62
N ASN A 101 -5.81 -42.46 -0.12
CA ASN A 101 -6.37 -42.74 1.20
C ASN A 101 -7.06 -44.12 1.25
N HIS A 102 -7.66 -44.59 0.14
CA HIS A 102 -8.25 -45.94 0.09
C HIS A 102 -7.20 -47.04 0.29
N ARG A 103 -6.06 -46.93 -0.40
CA ARG A 103 -4.98 -47.92 -0.26
C ARG A 103 -4.33 -47.90 1.12
N PHE A 104 -4.23 -46.72 1.74
CA PHE A 104 -3.79 -46.59 3.13
C PHE A 104 -4.79 -47.20 4.12
N MET A 105 -6.10 -46.95 3.96
CA MET A 105 -7.14 -47.55 4.82
C MET A 105 -7.21 -49.07 4.68
N VAL A 106 -7.00 -49.61 3.48
CA VAL A 106 -6.91 -51.07 3.25
C VAL A 106 -5.69 -51.67 3.95
N LEU A 107 -4.51 -51.04 3.85
CA LEU A 107 -3.30 -51.52 4.53
C LEU A 107 -3.43 -51.41 6.06
N LEU A 108 -4.09 -50.36 6.56
CA LEU A 108 -4.35 -50.17 7.98
C LEU A 108 -5.29 -51.24 8.53
N ALA A 109 -6.33 -51.62 7.78
CA ALA A 109 -7.24 -52.70 8.15
C ALA A 109 -6.52 -54.05 8.30
N ILE A 110 -5.65 -54.39 7.35
CA ILE A 110 -4.86 -55.64 7.40
C ILE A 110 -3.95 -55.67 8.65
N GLU A 111 -3.28 -54.56 8.96
CA GLU A 111 -2.38 -54.49 10.11
C GLU A 111 -3.12 -54.56 11.46
N LEU A 112 -4.33 -54.00 11.54
CA LEU A 112 -5.16 -54.03 12.75
C LEU A 112 -5.82 -55.40 12.96
N GLU A 113 -6.24 -56.07 11.90
CA GLU A 113 -6.74 -57.45 11.95
C GLU A 113 -5.66 -58.42 12.48
N GLY A 114 -4.40 -58.23 12.05
CA GLY A 114 -3.26 -58.98 12.58
C GLY A 114 -2.99 -58.78 14.08
N ARG A 115 -3.65 -57.80 14.71
CA ARG A 115 -3.55 -57.48 16.14
C ARG A 115 -4.87 -57.72 16.89
N ASP A 116 -5.84 -58.38 16.26
CA ASP A 116 -7.17 -58.69 16.81
C ASP A 116 -7.99 -57.41 17.17
N ILE A 117 -7.79 -56.33 16.40
CA ILE A 117 -8.49 -55.05 16.55
C ILE A 117 -9.48 -54.88 15.40
N GLU A 118 -10.77 -54.76 15.71
CA GLU A 118 -11.84 -54.61 14.72
C GLU A 118 -11.85 -53.18 14.14
N PHE A 119 -11.68 -53.04 12.83
CA PHE A 119 -11.65 -51.76 12.12
C PHE A 119 -12.51 -51.80 10.85
N ASP A 120 -13.45 -50.86 10.73
CA ASP A 120 -14.27 -50.67 9.54
C ASP A 120 -13.60 -49.62 8.63
N SER A 121 -13.14 -50.06 7.46
CA SER A 121 -12.40 -49.21 6.52
C SER A 121 -13.30 -48.32 5.65
N ASP A 122 -14.59 -48.64 5.54
CA ASP A 122 -15.59 -47.86 4.82
C ASP A 122 -16.16 -46.75 5.71
N GLU A 123 -16.41 -47.04 6.99
CA GLU A 123 -16.88 -46.05 7.97
C GLU A 123 -15.74 -45.32 8.71
N ARG A 124 -14.50 -45.78 8.57
CA ARG A 124 -13.27 -45.26 9.20
C ARG A 124 -13.34 -45.20 10.73
N GLN A 125 -13.93 -46.22 11.34
CA GLN A 125 -14.08 -46.34 12.80
C GLN A 125 -13.38 -47.60 13.32
N ILE A 126 -12.71 -47.47 14.46
CA ILE A 126 -12.17 -48.59 15.25
C ILE A 126 -13.18 -48.87 16.37
N ARG A 127 -13.54 -50.13 16.60
CA ARG A 127 -14.36 -50.53 17.77
C ARG A 127 -13.50 -50.98 18.95
#